data_AF-A0A522R6P8-F1
#
_entry.id   AF-A0A522R6P8-F1
#
_cell.length_a   1.000
_cell.length_b   1.000
_cell.length_c   1.000
_cell.angle_alpha   90.00
_cell.angle_beta   90.00
_cell.angle_gamma   90.00
#
_symmetry.space_group_name_H-M   'P 1'
#
loop_
_entity.id
_entity.type
_entity.pdbx_description
1 polymer ?
#
loop_
_entity_poly.entity_id
_entity_poly.type
_entity_poly.pdbx_seq_one_letter_code
_entity_poly.pdbx_strand_id
1 'polypeptide(L)'
;MGIREMVLERARKEGLEKGLEKGIETGLKKGRLKGREEGLEEGKEVKSYEVVKNLIVKMGMTDAQAADIAEVSVDFVKKVRRKLKK
;
A
#
# COMPACT_ATOMS: atom_id res chain seq x y z
N MET A 1 28.37 15.05 43.90
CA MET A 1 28.04 14.07 42.84
C MET A 1 29.30 13.34 42.44
N GLY A 2 29.37 12.04 42.70
CA GLY A 2 30.52 11.23 42.35
C GLY A 2 30.61 11.00 40.85
N ILE A 3 31.82 10.86 40.30
CA ILE A 3 32.08 10.60 38.88
C ILE A 3 31.28 9.37 38.38
N ARG A 4 31.03 8.40 39.26
CA ARG A 4 30.19 7.20 39.00
C ARG A 4 28.73 7.53 38.71
N GLU A 5 28.12 8.50 39.41
CA GLU A 5 26.73 8.90 39.16
C GLU A 5 26.58 9.58 37.79
N MET A 6 27.52 10.46 37.44
CA MET A 6 27.52 11.14 36.13
C MET A 6 27.68 10.16 34.95
N VAL A 7 28.52 9.13 35.10
CA VAL A 7 28.70 8.10 34.07
C VAL A 7 27.44 7.25 33.92
N LEU A 8 26.78 6.90 35.04
CA LEU A 8 25.55 6.11 35.01
C LEU A 8 24.39 6.91 34.41
N GLU A 9 24.26 8.20 34.75
CA GLU A 9 23.27 9.08 34.14
C GLU A 9 23.49 9.24 32.63
N ARG A 10 24.73 9.47 32.19
CA ARG A 10 25.05 9.55 30.75
C ARG A 10 24.74 8.27 30.01
N ALA A 11 25.17 7.12 30.53
CA ALA A 11 24.91 5.82 29.90
C ALA A 11 23.40 5.54 29.78
N ARG A 12 22.62 5.91 30.80
CA ARG A 12 21.17 5.73 30.80
C ARG A 12 20.50 6.67 29.79
N LYS A 13 20.94 7.94 29.72
CA LYS A 13 20.41 8.94 28.79
C LYS A 13 20.72 8.58 27.34
N GLU A 14 21.97 8.22 27.05
CA GLU A 14 22.39 7.78 25.71
C GLU A 14 21.73 6.48 25.28
N GLY A 15 21.56 5.51 26.20
CA GLY A 15 20.87 4.26 25.89
C GLY A 15 19.40 4.49 25.55
N LEU A 16 18.75 5.42 26.26
CA LEU A 16 17.34 5.76 26.04
C LEU A 16 17.17 6.55 24.74
N GLU A 17 18.03 7.54 24.46
CA GLU A 17 18.02 8.29 23.19
C GLU A 17 18.25 7.36 22.00
N LYS A 18 19.30 6.52 22.03
CA LYS A 18 19.61 5.58 20.94
C LYS A 18 18.51 4.54 20.74
N GLY A 19 17.87 4.09 21.83
CA GLY A 19 16.74 3.16 21.77
C GLY A 19 15.49 3.79 21.15
N LEU A 20 15.17 5.04 21.53
CA LEU A 20 14.02 5.78 21.03
C LEU A 20 14.21 6.12 19.54
N GLU A 21 15.38 6.61 19.17
CA GLU A 21 15.69 7.02 17.79
C GLU A 21 15.62 5.82 16.83
N LYS A 22 16.24 4.69 17.20
CA LYS A 22 16.14 3.45 16.40
C LYS A 22 14.72 2.90 16.34
N GLY A 23 13.97 2.96 17.45
CA GLY A 23 12.59 2.49 17.50
C GLY A 23 11.67 3.30 16.59
N ILE A 24 11.76 4.63 16.65
CA ILE A 24 10.99 5.55 15.82
C ILE A 24 11.36 5.41 14.34
N GLU A 25 12.66 5.38 14.00
CA GLU A 25 13.09 5.28 12.61
C GLU A 25 12.62 3.95 11.98
N THR A 26 12.79 2.84 12.71
CA THR A 26 12.39 1.52 12.21
C THR A 26 10.87 1.41 12.09
N GLY A 27 10.13 1.93 13.06
CA GLY A 27 8.66 1.94 13.05
C GLY A 27 8.09 2.76 11.91
N LEU A 28 8.59 3.98 11.70
CA LEU A 28 8.16 4.86 10.61
C LEU A 28 8.51 4.30 9.23
N LYS A 29 9.72 3.76 9.04
CA LYS A 29 10.11 3.12 7.78
C LYS A 29 9.20 1.95 7.43
N LYS A 30 8.98 1.03 8.38
CA LYS A 30 8.14 -0.15 8.15
C LYS A 30 6.68 0.23 7.91
N GLY A 31 6.12 1.14 8.72
CA GLY A 31 4.73 1.59 8.56
C GLY A 31 4.49 2.28 7.22
N ARG A 32 5.41 3.14 6.80
CA ARG A 32 5.31 3.88 5.53
C ARG A 32 5.46 2.99 4.30
N LEU A 33 6.36 2.00 4.35
CA LEU A 33 6.52 1.02 3.25
C LEU A 33 5.26 0.19 3.10
N LYS A 34 4.78 -0.41 4.20
CA LYS A 34 3.62 -1.29 4.17
C LYS A 34 2.35 -0.55 3.72
N GLY A 35 2.08 0.63 4.28
CA GLY A 35 0.92 1.44 3.88
C GLY A 35 1.00 1.96 2.43
N ARG A 36 2.20 2.18 1.90
CA ARG A 36 2.37 2.59 0.49
C ARG A 36 2.16 1.42 -0.47
N GLU A 37 2.64 0.22 -0.13
CA GLU A 37 2.43 -0.98 -0.94
C GLU A 37 0.96 -1.38 -0.94
N GLU A 38 0.32 -1.49 0.24
CA GLU A 38 -1.11 -1.83 0.36
C GLU A 38 -1.98 -0.79 -0.40
N GLY A 39 -1.72 0.51 -0.21
CA GLY A 39 -2.48 1.55 -0.91
C GLY A 39 -2.25 1.61 -2.43
N LEU A 40 -1.06 1.22 -2.92
CA LEU A 40 -0.79 1.14 -4.35
C LEU A 40 -1.48 -0.06 -4.99
N GLU A 41 -1.51 -1.20 -4.29
CA GLU A 41 -2.10 -2.44 -4.76
C GLU A 41 -3.63 -2.33 -4.79
N GLU A 42 -4.25 -1.86 -3.71
CA GLU A 42 -5.69 -1.57 -3.67
C GLU A 42 -6.08 -0.50 -4.71
N GLY A 43 -5.26 0.54 -4.85
CA GLY A 43 -5.48 1.59 -5.85
C GLY A 43 -5.41 1.09 -7.29
N LYS A 44 -4.55 0.11 -7.59
CA LYS A 44 -4.46 -0.51 -8.91
C LYS A 44 -5.68 -1.40 -9.17
N GLU A 45 -6.07 -2.24 -8.23
CA GLU A 45 -7.21 -3.15 -8.41
C GLU A 45 -8.54 -2.39 -8.58
N VAL A 46 -8.78 -1.36 -7.75
CA VAL A 46 -9.99 -0.53 -7.83
C VAL A 46 -10.05 0.20 -9.16
N LYS A 47 -8.92 0.79 -9.61
CA LYS A 47 -8.85 1.47 -10.91
C LYS A 47 -9.11 0.51 -12.07
N SER A 48 -8.50 -0.68 -12.07
CA SER A 48 -8.72 -1.67 -13.13
C SER A 48 -10.18 -2.10 -13.22
N TYR A 49 -10.86 -2.31 -12.08
CA TYR A 49 -12.28 -2.64 -12.07
C TYR A 49 -13.14 -1.50 -12.66
N GLU A 50 -12.88 -0.27 -12.23
CA GLU A 50 -13.67 0.90 -12.62
C GLU A 50 -13.47 1.27 -14.09
N VAL A 51 -12.23 1.17 -14.59
CA VAL A 51 -11.89 1.33 -16.00
C VAL A 51 -12.62 0.27 -16.82
N VAL A 52 -12.51 -1.02 -16.48
CA VAL A 52 -13.19 -2.11 -17.19
C VAL A 52 -14.71 -1.92 -17.18
N LYS A 53 -15.30 -1.54 -16.04
CA LYS A 53 -16.73 -1.21 -15.93
C LYS A 53 -17.14 -0.10 -16.89
N ASN A 54 -16.38 1.00 -16.93
CA ASN A 54 -16.68 2.12 -17.81
C ASN A 54 -16.53 1.75 -19.30
N LEU A 55 -15.51 0.97 -19.66
CA LEU A 55 -15.31 0.49 -21.03
C LEU A 55 -16.48 -0.39 -21.50
N ILE A 56 -16.99 -1.29 -20.64
CA ILE A 56 -18.14 -2.14 -20.99
C ILE A 56 -19.43 -1.32 -21.04
N VAL A 57 -19.73 -0.53 -19.99
CA VAL A 57 -21.05 0.10 -19.81
C VAL A 57 -21.19 1.38 -20.60
N LYS A 58 -20.17 2.25 -20.61
CA LYS A 58 -20.24 3.56 -21.28
C LYS A 58 -19.84 3.46 -22.76
N MET A 59 -18.82 2.65 -23.07
CA MET A 59 -18.28 2.55 -24.43
C MET A 59 -18.81 1.33 -25.20
N GLY A 60 -19.54 0.41 -24.55
CA GLY A 60 -20.10 -0.77 -25.21
C GLY A 60 -19.05 -1.77 -25.72
N MET A 61 -17.84 -1.73 -25.18
CA MET A 61 -16.72 -2.54 -25.66
C MET A 61 -16.92 -4.04 -25.40
N THR A 62 -16.29 -4.85 -26.25
CA THR A 62 -16.20 -6.29 -26.06
C THR A 62 -15.23 -6.65 -24.93
N ASP A 63 -15.37 -7.87 -24.40
CA ASP A 63 -14.54 -8.33 -23.28
C ASP A 63 -13.04 -8.33 -23.65
N ALA A 64 -12.71 -8.60 -24.91
CA ALA A 64 -11.34 -8.59 -25.42
C ALA A 64 -10.77 -7.18 -25.53
N GLN A 65 -11.56 -6.21 -26.03
CA GLN A 65 -11.11 -4.82 -26.15
C GLN A 65 -10.92 -4.16 -24.78
N ALA A 66 -11.84 -4.43 -23.84
CA ALA A 66 -11.71 -3.91 -22.49
C ALA A 66 -10.51 -4.53 -21.75
N ALA A 67 -10.18 -5.80 -22.03
CA ALA A 67 -9.03 -6.48 -21.47
C ALA A 67 -7.71 -5.89 -21.99
N ASP A 68 -7.64 -5.64 -23.30
CA ASP A 68 -6.47 -5.05 -23.96
C ASP A 68 -6.19 -3.62 -23.44
N ILE A 69 -7.21 -2.75 -23.41
CA ILE A 69 -7.06 -1.35 -22.97
C ILE A 69 -6.77 -1.24 -21.47
N ALA A 70 -7.39 -2.09 -20.65
CA ALA A 70 -7.19 -2.05 -19.20
C ALA A 70 -5.97 -2.89 -18.76
N GLU A 71 -5.22 -3.49 -19.70
CA GLU A 71 -4.08 -4.38 -19.44
C GLU A 71 -4.39 -5.49 -18.41
N VAL A 72 -5.59 -6.08 -18.53
CA VAL A 72 -6.07 -7.16 -17.65
C VAL A 72 -6.44 -8.40 -18.46
N SER A 73 -6.61 -9.52 -17.77
CA SER A 73 -7.11 -10.74 -18.42
C SER A 73 -8.57 -10.61 -18.85
N VAL A 74 -8.93 -11.23 -19.98
CA VAL A 74 -10.31 -11.36 -20.45
C VAL A 74 -11.21 -12.02 -19.39
N ASP A 75 -10.66 -12.92 -18.58
CA ASP A 75 -11.39 -13.59 -17.49
C ASP A 75 -11.79 -12.61 -16.38
N PHE A 76 -10.91 -11.66 -16.04
CA PHE A 76 -11.24 -10.57 -15.13
C PHE A 76 -12.40 -9.74 -15.68
N VAL A 77 -12.34 -9.35 -16.95
CA VAL A 77 -13.40 -8.60 -17.62
C VAL A 77 -14.75 -9.35 -17.60
N LYS A 78 -14.74 -10.66 -17.87
CA LYS A 78 -15.93 -11.51 -17.76
C LYS A 78 -16.48 -11.58 -16.32
N LYS A 79 -15.61 -11.58 -15.30
CA LYS A 79 -16.05 -11.49 -13.89
C LYS A 79 -16.72 -10.14 -13.61
N VAL A 80 -16.13 -9.03 -14.07
CA VAL A 80 -16.73 -7.69 -13.94
C VAL A 80 -18.09 -7.65 -14.63
N ARG A 81 -18.18 -8.12 -15.87
CA ARG A 81 -19.42 -8.14 -16.65
C ARG A 81 -20.53 -8.98 -16.00
N ARG A 82 -20.19 -10.11 -15.37
CA ARG A 82 -21.15 -10.91 -14.58
C ARG A 82 -21.64 -10.16 -13.35
N LYS A 83 -20.76 -9.46 -12.63
CA LYS A 83 -21.14 -8.62 -11.48
C LYS A 83 -22.05 -7.45 -11.86
N LEU A 84 -21.91 -6.91 -13.08
CA LEU A 84 -22.72 -5.80 -13.58
C LEU A 84 -24.13 -6.20 -14.05
N LYS A 85 -24.37 -7.49 -14.33
CA LYS A 85 -25.68 -8.02 -14.73
C LYS A 85 -26.55 -8.48 -13.54
N LYS A 86 -26.00 -8.44 -12.32
CA LYS A 86 -26.75 -8.64 -11.08
C LYS A 86 -27.35 -7.33 -10.64
#